data_AF-A0A0D3VDY6-F1
#
_entry.id   AF-A0A0D3VDY6-F1
#
_cell.length_a   1.000
_cell.length_b   1.000
_cell.length_c   1.000
_cell.angle_alpha   90.00
_cell.angle_beta   90.00
_cell.angle_gamma   90.00
#
_symmetry.space_group_name_H-M   'P 1'
#
loop_
_entity.id
_entity.type
_entity.pdbx_description
1 polymer ?
#
loop_
_entity_poly.entity_id
_entity_poly.type
_entity_poly.pdbx_seq_one_letter_code
_entity_poly.pdbx_strand_id
1 'polypeptide(L)'
;MAHMDATKAAQLLEKWISFNDMDDKSAWEPGEYPFIQSTSKAIRLSVQVLKGKSSAKGAQLQEAAAQLEEFADEYGMDSPDEWERENVAYVKETYEALQFTVALLRKK
;
A
#
# COMPACT_ATOMS: atom_id res chain seq x y z
N MET A 1 0.53 19.58 -9.77
CA MET A 1 0.59 18.21 -9.24
C MET A 1 -0.39 17.38 -10.07
N ALA A 2 0.04 16.25 -10.64
CA ALA A 2 -0.91 15.35 -11.29
C ALA A 2 -1.85 14.82 -10.21
N HIS A 3 -3.16 15.05 -10.35
CA HIS A 3 -4.12 14.54 -9.38
C HIS A 3 -4.02 13.01 -9.33
N MET A 4 -3.77 12.45 -8.14
CA MET A 4 -3.85 11.00 -7.91
C MET A 4 -5.30 10.54 -8.17
N ASP A 5 -5.46 9.51 -9.00
CA ASP A 5 -6.74 8.88 -9.27
C ASP A 5 -6.71 7.39 -8.91
N ALA A 6 -7.88 6.74 -8.88
CA ALA A 6 -7.99 5.35 -8.47
C ALA A 6 -7.25 4.37 -9.39
N THR A 7 -7.13 4.69 -10.68
CA THR A 7 -6.41 3.83 -11.64
C THR A 7 -4.91 3.91 -11.40
N LYS A 8 -4.36 5.13 -11.28
CA LYS A 8 -2.96 5.35 -10.97
C LYS A 8 -2.58 4.76 -9.61
N ALA A 9 -3.41 5.00 -8.59
CA ALA A 9 -3.18 4.44 -7.25
C ALA A 9 -3.14 2.92 -7.26
N ALA A 10 -4.07 2.27 -7.98
CA ALA A 10 -4.09 0.81 -8.08
C ALA A 10 -2.82 0.26 -8.75
N GLN A 11 -2.33 0.90 -9.81
CA GLN A 11 -1.11 0.48 -10.50
C GLN A 11 0.14 0.62 -9.62
N LEU A 12 0.27 1.73 -8.89
CA LEU A 12 1.39 1.96 -7.97
C LEU A 12 1.39 0.93 -6.83
N LEU A 13 0.23 0.68 -6.23
CA LEU A 13 0.09 -0.31 -5.15
C LEU A 13 0.33 -1.75 -5.62
N GLU A 14 -0.10 -2.13 -6.83
CA GLU A 14 0.24 -3.44 -7.40
C GLU A 14 1.74 -3.59 -7.64
N LYS A 15 2.39 -2.55 -8.17
CA LYS A 15 3.84 -2.56 -8.39
C LYS A 15 4.60 -2.58 -7.06
N TRP A 16 4.09 -1.95 -6.02
CA TRP A 16 4.71 -1.92 -4.68
C TRP A 16 4.89 -3.31 -4.08
N ILE A 17 3.91 -4.21 -4.27
CA ILE A 17 3.99 -5.61 -3.84
C ILE A 17 5.21 -6.30 -4.47
N SER A 18 5.38 -6.16 -5.79
CA SER A 18 6.53 -6.74 -6.50
C SER A 18 7.85 -6.02 -6.23
N PHE A 19 7.82 -4.71 -5.96
CA PHE A 19 9.02 -3.92 -5.69
C PHE A 19 9.69 -4.31 -4.36
N ASN A 20 8.89 -4.72 -3.37
CA ASN A 20 9.40 -5.16 -2.06
C ASN A 20 9.34 -6.69 -1.88
N ASP A 21 9.11 -7.47 -2.94
CA ASP A 21 8.98 -8.93 -2.85
C ASP A 21 8.07 -9.40 -1.71
N MET A 22 6.93 -8.72 -1.49
CA MET A 22 6.07 -8.96 -0.30
C MET A 22 5.43 -10.35 -0.26
N ASP A 23 5.45 -11.08 -1.38
CA ASP A 23 4.97 -12.47 -1.45
C ASP A 23 6.08 -13.52 -1.29
N ASP A 24 7.35 -13.10 -1.31
CA ASP A 24 8.48 -14.00 -1.12
C ASP A 24 8.83 -14.09 0.36
N LYS A 25 8.40 -15.18 1.01
CA LYS A 25 8.75 -15.47 2.41
C LYS A 25 10.25 -15.43 2.69
N SER A 26 11.09 -15.74 1.71
CA SER A 26 12.55 -15.76 1.89
C SER A 26 13.20 -14.40 1.80
N ALA A 27 12.48 -13.38 1.31
CA ALA A 27 12.93 -11.99 1.27
C ALA A 27 12.78 -11.27 2.64
N TRP A 28 12.12 -11.91 3.61
CA TRP A 28 11.75 -11.30 4.89
C TRP A 28 12.20 -12.12 6.08
N GLU A 29 12.46 -11.45 7.20
CA GLU A 29 12.72 -12.16 8.45
C GLU A 29 11.49 -12.97 8.89
N PRO A 30 11.66 -14.17 9.48
CA PRO A 30 10.53 -15.00 9.89
C PRO A 30 9.54 -14.33 10.85
N GLY A 31 10.01 -13.36 11.65
CA GLY A 31 9.18 -12.58 12.57
C GLY A 31 8.38 -11.47 11.88
N GLU A 32 8.93 -10.89 10.80
CA GLU A 32 8.32 -9.79 10.04
C GLU A 32 7.35 -10.29 8.97
N TYR A 33 7.65 -11.44 8.37
CA TYR A 33 6.88 -11.95 7.24
C TYR A 33 5.37 -12.08 7.48
N PRO A 34 4.87 -12.47 8.69
CA PRO A 34 3.43 -12.44 8.95
C PRO A 34 2.78 -11.07 8.75
N PHE A 35 3.44 -9.99 9.17
CA PHE A 35 2.99 -8.61 8.99
C PHE A 35 3.06 -8.17 7.53
N ILE A 36 4.14 -8.52 6.83
CA ILE A 36 4.26 -8.26 5.39
C ILE A 36 3.16 -8.98 4.61
N GLN A 37 2.86 -10.22 4.98
CA GLN A 37 1.81 -10.99 4.34
C GLN A 37 0.41 -10.39 4.61
N SER A 38 0.11 -9.92 5.82
CA SER A 38 -1.16 -9.24 6.11
C SER A 38 -1.27 -7.93 5.32
N THR A 39 -0.17 -7.17 5.25
CA THR A 39 -0.10 -5.93 4.46
C THR A 39 -0.30 -6.19 2.97
N SER A 40 0.36 -7.19 2.39
CA SER A 40 0.16 -7.58 0.98
C SER A 40 -1.31 -7.92 0.69
N LYS A 41 -2.01 -8.59 1.62
CA LYS A 41 -3.47 -8.84 1.50
C LYS A 41 -4.29 -7.54 1.56
N ALA A 42 -3.96 -6.62 2.47
CA ALA A 42 -4.61 -5.32 2.57
C ALA A 42 -4.41 -4.48 1.31
N ILE A 43 -3.19 -4.45 0.75
CA ILE A 43 -2.88 -3.78 -0.51
C ILE A 43 -3.72 -4.38 -1.66
N ARG A 44 -3.76 -5.70 -1.79
CA ARG A 44 -4.58 -6.38 -2.83
C ARG A 44 -6.06 -6.08 -2.70
N LEU A 45 -6.60 -6.10 -1.49
CA LEU A 45 -7.99 -5.72 -1.24
C LEU A 45 -8.24 -4.27 -1.68
N SER A 46 -7.33 -3.37 -1.33
CA SER A 46 -7.41 -1.96 -1.68
C SER A 46 -7.37 -1.74 -3.19
N VAL A 47 -6.49 -2.45 -3.90
CA VAL A 47 -6.45 -2.49 -5.37
C VAL A 47 -7.79 -2.94 -5.96
N GLN A 48 -8.42 -3.98 -5.40
CA GLN A 48 -9.74 -4.42 -5.86
C GLN A 48 -10.81 -3.35 -5.62
N VAL A 49 -10.76 -2.62 -4.50
CA VAL A 49 -11.68 -1.51 -4.20
C VAL A 49 -11.48 -0.35 -5.19
N LEU A 50 -10.23 0.03 -5.44
CA LEU A 50 -9.87 1.09 -6.40
C LEU A 50 -10.33 0.76 -7.83
N LYS A 51 -10.23 -0.51 -8.22
CA LYS A 51 -10.72 -1.03 -9.51
C LYS A 51 -12.25 -1.23 -9.57
N GLY A 52 -12.98 -0.97 -8.47
CA GLY A 52 -14.43 -1.17 -8.38
C GLY A 52 -14.86 -2.65 -8.42
N LYS A 53 -13.96 -3.58 -8.09
CA LYS A 53 -14.16 -5.04 -8.17
C LYS A 53 -14.37 -5.71 -6.81
N SER A 54 -14.20 -5.00 -5.71
CA SER A 54 -14.36 -5.55 -4.35
C SER A 54 -15.81 -5.47 -3.87
N SER A 55 -16.22 -6.52 -3.14
CA SER A 55 -17.48 -6.55 -2.37
C SER A 55 -17.29 -6.24 -0.89
N ALA A 56 -16.05 -5.98 -0.43
CA ALA A 56 -15.74 -5.67 0.96
C ALA A 56 -16.37 -4.36 1.42
N LYS A 57 -16.73 -4.28 2.72
CA LYS A 57 -17.45 -3.14 3.31
C LYS A 57 -17.08 -2.94 4.77
N GLY A 58 -17.30 -1.72 5.27
CA GLY A 58 -17.27 -1.40 6.70
C GLY A 58 -15.95 -1.83 7.34
N ALA A 59 -16.02 -2.69 8.35
CA ALA A 59 -14.87 -3.12 9.15
C ALA A 59 -13.68 -3.61 8.30
N GLN A 60 -13.92 -4.40 7.24
CA GLN A 60 -12.84 -4.90 6.38
C GLN A 60 -12.06 -3.80 5.68
N LEU A 61 -12.74 -2.71 5.29
CA LEU A 61 -12.08 -1.57 4.63
C LEU A 61 -11.34 -0.70 5.65
N GLN A 62 -11.87 -0.59 6.87
CA GLN A 62 -11.21 0.12 7.97
C GLN A 62 -9.95 -0.61 8.44
N GLU A 63 -10.01 -1.94 8.56
CA GLU A 63 -8.84 -2.78 8.87
C GLU A 63 -7.76 -2.66 7.79
N ALA A 64 -8.15 -2.71 6.51
CA ALA A 64 -7.21 -2.51 5.42
C ALA A 64 -6.59 -1.09 5.44
N ALA A 65 -7.38 -0.06 5.74
CA ALA A 65 -6.89 1.30 5.86
C ALA A 65 -5.87 1.44 7.01
N ALA A 66 -6.17 0.85 8.18
CA ALA A 66 -5.26 0.85 9.32
C ALA A 66 -3.94 0.11 9.02
N GLN A 67 -4.02 -1.07 8.40
CA GLN A 67 -2.85 -1.85 8.02
C GLN A 67 -1.94 -1.09 7.02
N LEU A 68 -2.54 -0.33 6.09
CA LEU A 68 -1.77 0.49 5.13
C LEU A 68 -1.05 1.65 5.82
N GLU A 69 -1.69 2.32 6.77
CA GLU A 69 -1.05 3.41 7.53
C GLU A 69 0.08 2.87 8.41
N GLU A 70 -0.17 1.79 9.16
CA GLU A 70 0.84 1.15 10.00
C GLU A 70 2.06 0.75 9.17
N PHE A 71 1.85 0.13 8.00
CA PHE A 71 2.95 -0.20 7.10
C PHE A 71 3.70 1.05 6.59
N ALA A 72 2.98 2.11 6.22
CA ALA A 72 3.61 3.33 5.72
C ALA A 72 4.50 4.00 6.77
N ASP A 73 4.06 3.99 8.03
CA ASP A 73 4.79 4.53 9.17
C ASP A 73 5.99 3.64 9.54
N GLU A 74 5.81 2.31 9.61
CA GLU A 74 6.89 1.37 9.95
C GLU A 74 8.02 1.34 8.91
N TYR A 75 7.68 1.46 7.62
CA TYR A 75 8.64 1.41 6.52
C TYR A 75 9.11 2.79 6.04
N GLY A 76 8.82 3.86 6.78
CA GLY A 76 9.31 5.21 6.51
C GLY A 76 8.93 5.74 5.13
N MET A 77 7.73 5.42 4.65
CA MET A 77 7.25 5.90 3.35
C MET A 77 6.94 7.41 3.38
N ASP A 78 6.71 7.96 4.57
CA ASP A 78 6.51 9.40 4.83
C ASP A 78 7.82 10.21 4.76
N SER A 79 8.96 9.52 4.81
CA SER A 79 10.32 10.06 4.74
C SER A 79 11.06 9.55 3.50
N PRO A 80 10.53 9.78 2.28
CA PRO A 80 11.04 9.18 1.04
C PRO A 80 12.47 9.59 0.69
N ASP A 81 13.01 10.66 1.28
CA ASP A 81 14.39 11.10 1.08
C ASP A 81 15.40 10.22 1.86
N GLU A 82 14.93 9.33 2.74
CA GLU A 82 15.76 8.31 3.41
C GLU A 82 15.97 7.05 2.56
N TRP A 83 15.23 6.91 1.45
CA TRP A 83 15.36 5.80 0.51
C TRP A 83 16.50 6.02 -0.49
N GLU A 84 16.95 4.93 -1.12
CA GLU A 84 17.90 4.96 -2.23
C GLU A 84 17.48 6.00 -3.29
N ARG A 85 18.44 6.80 -3.75
CA ARG A 85 18.18 8.01 -4.56
C ARG A 85 17.34 7.73 -5.82
N GLU A 86 17.54 6.59 -6.43
CA GLU A 86 16.80 6.10 -7.60
C GLU A 86 15.34 5.75 -7.31
N ASN A 87 15.01 5.44 -6.05
CA ASN A 87 13.69 5.02 -5.61
C ASN A 87 12.86 6.17 -5.02
N VAL A 88 13.48 7.27 -4.57
CA VAL A 88 12.80 8.42 -3.94
C VAL A 88 11.53 8.87 -4.67
N ALA A 89 11.61 9.05 -6.00
CA ALA A 89 10.46 9.49 -6.79
C ALA A 89 9.31 8.46 -6.78
N TYR A 90 9.66 7.18 -6.84
CA TYR A 90 8.69 6.09 -6.81
C TYR A 90 8.04 5.95 -5.42
N VAL A 91 8.83 6.07 -4.35
CA VAL A 91 8.33 6.04 -2.97
C VAL A 91 7.39 7.22 -2.72
N LYS A 92 7.75 8.44 -3.16
CA LYS A 92 6.87 9.63 -3.08
C LYS A 92 5.52 9.39 -3.75
N GLU A 93 5.53 8.94 -5.01
CA GLU A 93 4.27 8.67 -5.72
C GLU A 93 3.46 7.54 -5.09
N THR A 94 4.13 6.50 -4.58
CA THR A 94 3.45 5.38 -3.93
C THR A 94 2.85 5.77 -2.58
N TYR A 95 3.54 6.59 -1.80
CA TYR A 95 3.00 7.14 -0.55
C TYR A 95 1.77 8.01 -0.80
N GLU A 96 1.79 8.88 -1.83
CA GLU A 96 0.60 9.62 -2.26
C GLU A 96 -0.57 8.69 -2.64
N ALA A 97 -0.28 7.58 -3.34
CA ALA A 97 -1.28 6.58 -3.70
C ALA A 97 -1.85 5.87 -2.47
N LEU A 98 -1.01 5.56 -1.49
CA LEU A 98 -1.41 4.95 -0.22
C LEU A 98 -2.33 5.89 0.56
N GLN A 99 -1.94 7.16 0.72
CA GLN A 99 -2.74 8.19 1.39
C GLN A 99 -4.11 8.40 0.70
N PHE A 100 -4.13 8.50 -0.64
CA PHE A 100 -5.37 8.56 -1.41
C PHE A 100 -6.26 7.34 -1.15
N THR A 101 -5.66 6.15 -1.11
CA THR A 101 -6.36 4.88 -0.93
C THR A 101 -6.95 4.77 0.47
N VAL A 102 -6.17 5.07 1.52
CA VAL A 102 -6.63 5.11 2.92
C VAL A 102 -7.83 6.04 3.06
N ALA A 103 -7.75 7.25 2.52
CA ALA A 103 -8.85 8.21 2.57
C ALA A 103 -10.11 7.72 1.83
N LEU A 104 -9.96 6.94 0.75
CA LEU A 104 -11.06 6.34 0.00
C LEU A 104 -11.68 5.17 0.75
N LEU A 105 -10.87 4.28 1.33
CA LEU A 105 -11.33 3.13 2.11
C LEU A 105 -12.16 3.58 3.32
N ARG A 106 -11.70 4.62 4.03
CA ARG A 106 -12.40 5.18 5.20
C ARG A 106 -13.77 5.77 4.90
N LYS A 107 -14.03 6.15 3.63
CA LYS A 107 -15.30 6.73 3.19
C LYS A 107 -16.33 5.68 2.73
N LYS A 108 -15.93 4.41 2.59
CA LYS A 108 -16.77 3.31 2.09
C LYS A 108 -17.27 2.41 3.22
#